data_AF-A0A1Y0I405-F1
#
_entry.id   AF-A0A1Y0I405-F1
#
_cell.length_a   1.000
_cell.length_b   1.000
_cell.length_c   1.000
_cell.angle_alpha   90.00
_cell.angle_beta   90.00
_cell.angle_gamma   90.00
#
_symmetry.space_group_name_H-M   'P 1'
#
loop_
_entity.id
_entity.type
_entity.pdbx_description
1 polymer ?
#
loop_
_entity_poly.entity_id
_entity_poly.type
_entity_poly.pdbx_seq_one_letter_code
_entity_poly.pdbx_strand_id
1 'polypeptide(L)'
;MKGLKKVALLAAITAASSAQAELVAMDDSALSATTGQAGITIDINAAEVSIGEIAYQDEGFLAIQDLVLTGSTDAFGSGAGDGILNNIRMEIDVAGAADLTPGNPTDPDSFRLGNDYLVQAAGILTGSQISNHNYARPTIGNGDLVISIKSINLIGGIQTVDYGLQIGSVKLGDSNQTIGQIDGTELISDLNLAGFLGPVDIVVHNSDDGVNISAYFNAEGSLNLPFMNVSTEFTIHNSRGDTVVAIGAVDEGHSLAHVQMNVSRGTQGLAFDLQNFEADIDLNNITMGASPSIGDLYITDLHMTAQTEIYGH
;
A
#
# COMPACT_ATOMS: atom_id res chain seq x y z
N MET A 1 42.55 -59.34 -27.37
CA MET A 1 42.16 -58.10 -26.64
C MET A 1 40.74 -57.57 -26.92
N LYS A 2 39.91 -58.17 -27.80
CA LYS A 2 38.54 -57.68 -28.07
C LYS A 2 37.46 -58.18 -27.10
N GLY A 3 37.67 -59.31 -26.41
CA GLY A 3 36.72 -59.85 -25.43
C GLY A 3 36.75 -59.13 -24.07
N LEU A 4 37.95 -58.79 -23.59
CA LEU A 4 38.14 -58.19 -22.25
C LEU A 4 37.52 -56.78 -22.14
N LYS A 5 37.50 -55.99 -23.23
CA LYS A 5 36.87 -54.67 -23.26
C LYS A 5 35.34 -54.73 -23.26
N LYS A 6 34.74 -55.80 -23.80
CA LYS A 6 33.27 -56.00 -23.80
C LYS A 6 32.76 -56.45 -22.42
N VAL A 7 33.53 -57.30 -21.74
CA VAL A 7 33.20 -57.76 -20.37
C VAL A 7 33.35 -56.62 -19.36
N ALA A 8 34.38 -55.78 -19.49
CA ALA A 8 34.54 -54.59 -18.62
C ALA A 8 33.43 -53.56 -18.82
N LEU A 9 32.94 -53.37 -20.05
CA LEU A 9 31.83 -52.45 -20.34
C LEU A 9 30.48 -53.00 -19.84
N LEU A 10 30.24 -54.31 -19.97
CA LEU A 10 29.06 -54.96 -19.39
C LEU A 10 29.06 -54.84 -17.85
N ALA A 11 30.20 -55.06 -17.22
CA ALA A 11 30.37 -54.93 -15.77
C ALA A 11 30.17 -53.47 -15.29
N ALA A 12 30.63 -52.48 -16.06
CA ALA A 12 30.43 -51.07 -15.75
C ALA A 12 28.97 -50.62 -15.92
N ILE A 13 28.26 -51.13 -16.94
CA ILE A 13 26.83 -50.82 -17.16
C ILE A 13 25.95 -51.47 -16.08
N THR A 14 26.28 -52.68 -15.63
CA THR A 14 25.57 -53.32 -14.51
C THR A 14 25.91 -52.71 -13.15
N ALA A 15 27.10 -52.13 -12.98
CA ALA A 15 27.46 -51.42 -11.75
C ALA A 15 26.91 -49.98 -11.70
N ALA A 16 26.62 -49.36 -12.85
CA ALA A 16 26.05 -48.01 -12.93
C ALA A 16 24.52 -47.96 -12.81
N SER A 17 23.83 -49.10 -12.89
CA SER A 17 22.36 -49.18 -12.96
C SER A 17 21.67 -49.50 -11.63
N SER A 18 22.26 -49.11 -10.50
CA SER A 18 21.53 -49.04 -9.22
C SER A 18 21.10 -47.62 -8.85
N ALA A 19 21.19 -46.65 -9.77
CA ALA A 19 20.34 -45.47 -9.72
C ALA A 19 18.90 -45.89 -10.10
N GLN A 20 18.30 -46.74 -9.27
CA GLN A 20 16.86 -46.81 -9.18
C GLN A 20 16.46 -45.40 -8.75
N ALA A 21 15.87 -44.63 -9.67
CA ALA A 21 14.98 -43.56 -9.26
C ALA A 21 13.82 -44.27 -8.54
N GLU A 22 14.00 -44.51 -7.25
CA GLU A 22 12.95 -44.99 -6.38
C GLU A 22 11.84 -43.95 -6.47
N LEU A 23 10.69 -44.35 -7.01
CA LEU A 23 9.49 -43.54 -6.87
C LEU A 23 9.16 -43.53 -5.38
N VAL A 24 9.64 -42.50 -4.67
CA VAL A 24 9.22 -42.22 -3.31
C VAL A 24 7.75 -41.86 -3.41
N ALA A 25 6.88 -42.80 -3.02
CA ALA A 25 5.47 -42.53 -2.90
C ALA A 25 5.33 -41.36 -1.90
N MET A 26 4.82 -40.24 -2.37
CA MET A 26 4.48 -39.13 -1.48
C MET A 26 3.42 -39.63 -0.52
N ASP A 27 3.74 -39.68 0.76
CA ASP A 27 2.75 -39.91 1.83
C ASP A 27 1.70 -38.80 1.76
N ASP A 28 0.46 -39.11 2.15
CA ASP A 28 -0.64 -38.16 2.23
C ASP A 28 -0.27 -36.95 3.11
N SER A 29 0.66 -37.10 4.06
CA SER A 29 1.27 -36.01 4.82
C SER A 29 2.09 -35.03 3.95
N ALA A 30 2.89 -35.54 3.01
CA ALA A 30 3.65 -34.73 2.06
C ALA A 30 2.76 -34.10 0.98
N LEU A 31 1.69 -34.80 0.59
CA LEU A 31 0.64 -34.25 -0.30
C LEU A 31 -0.21 -33.19 0.43
N SER A 32 -0.55 -33.39 1.70
CA SER A 32 -1.28 -32.44 2.54
C SER A 32 -0.50 -31.13 2.73
N ALA A 33 0.82 -31.19 2.84
CA ALA A 33 1.68 -30.01 2.86
C ALA A 33 1.73 -29.27 1.51
N THR A 34 1.45 -29.96 0.40
CA THR A 34 1.40 -29.35 -0.94
C THR A 34 0.04 -28.70 -1.23
N THR A 35 -1.04 -29.20 -0.61
CA THR A 35 -2.40 -28.65 -0.71
C THR A 35 -2.68 -27.49 0.25
N GLY A 36 -1.70 -27.04 1.04
CA GLY A 36 -1.80 -25.95 2.02
C GLY A 36 -1.24 -24.60 1.56
N GLN A 37 -0.90 -24.43 0.28
CA GLN A 37 -0.59 -23.10 -0.26
C GLN A 37 -1.91 -22.35 -0.50
N ALA A 38 -2.54 -21.90 0.58
CA ALA A 38 -3.73 -21.07 0.50
C ALA A 38 -3.37 -19.68 -0.06
N GLY A 39 -4.24 -19.15 -0.91
CA GLY A 39 -4.07 -17.82 -1.51
C GLY A 39 -3.27 -17.72 -2.81
N ILE A 40 -3.16 -16.47 -3.27
CA ILE A 40 -2.48 -16.03 -4.48
C ILE A 40 -1.47 -14.95 -4.06
N THR A 41 -0.21 -15.12 -4.45
CA THR A 41 0.81 -14.07 -4.33
C THR A 41 1.07 -13.44 -5.70
N ILE A 42 1.04 -12.11 -5.75
CA ILE A 42 1.31 -11.31 -6.94
C ILE A 42 2.46 -10.36 -6.62
N ASP A 43 3.58 -10.51 -7.32
CA ASP A 43 4.73 -9.61 -7.21
C ASP A 43 4.74 -8.61 -8.38
N ILE A 44 4.68 -7.31 -8.08
CA ILE A 44 4.73 -6.22 -9.05
C ILE A 44 6.14 -5.61 -8.99
N ASN A 45 6.89 -5.82 -10.08
CA ASN A 45 8.30 -5.43 -10.19
C ASN A 45 8.53 -4.20 -11.10
N ALA A 46 7.52 -3.80 -11.87
CA ALA A 46 7.52 -2.57 -12.65
C ALA A 46 6.08 -2.26 -13.09
N ALA A 47 5.59 -1.10 -12.70
CA ALA A 47 4.31 -0.57 -13.09
C ALA A 47 4.41 0.94 -13.35
N GLU A 48 3.56 1.40 -14.24
CA GLU A 48 3.28 2.82 -14.49
C GLU A 48 1.80 2.88 -14.83
N VAL A 49 1.07 3.80 -14.20
CA VAL A 49 -0.35 4.04 -14.50
C VAL A 49 -0.50 5.48 -14.94
N SER A 50 -0.95 5.70 -16.16
CA SER A 50 -1.27 7.02 -16.70
C SER A 50 -2.74 7.10 -17.11
N ILE A 51 -3.41 8.17 -16.66
CA ILE A 51 -4.82 8.45 -16.94
C ILE A 51 -4.89 9.88 -17.49
N GLY A 52 -5.38 10.03 -18.73
CA GLY A 52 -5.50 11.33 -19.37
C GLY A 52 -6.56 12.22 -18.73
N GLU A 53 -7.73 11.68 -18.42
CA GLU A 53 -8.80 12.42 -17.75
C GLU A 53 -9.72 11.48 -16.93
N ILE A 54 -10.07 11.91 -15.71
CA ILE A 54 -11.20 11.41 -14.93
C ILE A 54 -12.21 12.55 -14.85
N ALA A 55 -13.36 12.41 -15.51
CA ALA A 55 -14.41 13.43 -15.54
C ALA A 55 -15.69 12.95 -14.84
N TYR A 56 -16.14 13.74 -13.87
CA TYR A 56 -17.50 13.66 -13.33
C TYR A 56 -18.39 14.68 -14.05
N GLN A 57 -19.57 14.25 -14.49
CA GLN A 57 -20.52 15.07 -15.24
C GLN A 57 -21.86 15.18 -14.54
N ASP A 58 -22.37 16.42 -14.45
CA ASP A 58 -23.74 16.77 -14.08
C ASP A 58 -24.17 18.01 -14.89
N GLU A 59 -24.73 19.08 -14.28
CA GLU A 59 -24.97 20.38 -14.92
C GLU A 59 -23.67 21.18 -15.23
N GLY A 60 -22.53 20.50 -15.17
CA GLY A 60 -21.17 20.94 -15.45
C GLY A 60 -20.21 19.76 -15.31
N PHE A 61 -18.92 20.03 -15.20
CA PHE A 61 -17.91 19.00 -14.99
C PHE A 61 -16.98 19.31 -13.83
N LEU A 62 -16.51 18.25 -13.18
CA LEU A 62 -15.28 18.22 -12.40
C LEU A 62 -14.32 17.25 -13.10
N ALA A 63 -13.15 17.72 -13.51
CA ALA A 63 -12.16 16.92 -14.22
C ALA A 63 -10.85 16.86 -13.45
N ILE A 64 -10.24 15.67 -13.40
CA ILE A 64 -8.86 15.44 -12.98
C ILE A 64 -8.09 15.05 -14.24
N GLN A 65 -7.08 15.82 -14.61
CA GLN A 65 -6.34 15.65 -15.87
C GLN A 65 -4.89 15.29 -15.61
N ASP A 66 -4.34 14.48 -16.50
CA ASP A 66 -2.93 14.08 -16.52
C ASP A 66 -2.47 13.45 -15.19
N LEU A 67 -3.21 12.43 -14.74
CA LEU A 67 -2.83 11.66 -13.56
C LEU A 67 -1.79 10.60 -13.94
N VAL A 68 -0.67 10.59 -13.22
CA VAL A 68 0.38 9.57 -13.35
C VAL A 68 0.72 9.02 -11.97
N LEU A 69 0.65 7.70 -11.81
CA LEU A 69 1.17 6.97 -10.66
C LEU A 69 2.40 6.17 -11.10
N THR A 70 3.51 6.42 -10.42
CA THR A 70 4.81 5.82 -10.71
C THR A 70 5.60 5.58 -9.42
N GLY A 71 6.86 5.15 -9.50
CA GLY A 71 7.79 5.13 -8.37
C GLY A 71 8.31 6.52 -8.06
N SER A 72 8.92 6.72 -6.90
CA SER A 72 9.60 7.98 -6.61
C SER A 72 11.01 7.96 -7.20
N THR A 73 11.63 9.14 -7.39
CA THR A 73 13.07 9.23 -7.64
C THR A 73 13.83 9.74 -6.41
N ASP A 74 13.16 10.44 -5.49
CA ASP A 74 13.82 11.13 -4.38
C ASP A 74 12.89 11.43 -3.20
N ALA A 75 11.98 10.50 -2.86
CA ALA A 75 11.10 10.68 -1.70
C ALA A 75 11.95 10.87 -0.44
N PHE A 76 11.68 11.96 0.28
CA PHE A 76 12.35 12.41 1.51
C PHE A 76 13.87 12.55 1.36
N GLY A 77 14.35 12.89 0.16
CA GLY A 77 15.79 13.02 -0.11
C GLY A 77 16.56 11.70 0.02
N SER A 78 15.88 10.56 -0.04
CA SER A 78 16.48 9.23 0.15
C SER A 78 17.41 8.82 -1.00
N GLY A 79 17.27 9.44 -2.20
CA GLY A 79 18.00 9.07 -3.41
C GLY A 79 17.86 7.60 -3.83
N ALA A 80 16.86 6.89 -3.29
CA ALA A 80 16.70 5.44 -3.41
C ALA A 80 15.72 5.01 -4.52
N GLY A 81 14.96 5.95 -5.06
CA GLY A 81 13.93 5.68 -6.06
C GLY A 81 14.47 5.64 -7.49
N ASP A 82 14.01 4.67 -8.28
CA ASP A 82 14.36 4.54 -9.71
C ASP A 82 13.28 5.13 -10.64
N GLY A 83 12.23 5.73 -10.06
CA GLY A 83 11.10 6.30 -10.77
C GLY A 83 10.11 5.26 -11.31
N ILE A 84 10.26 3.97 -11.00
CA ILE A 84 9.38 2.89 -11.45
C ILE A 84 8.59 2.38 -10.25
N LEU A 85 7.25 2.24 -10.37
CA LEU A 85 6.46 1.66 -9.29
C LEU A 85 6.76 0.17 -9.20
N ASN A 86 7.47 -0.25 -8.16
CA ASN A 86 7.96 -1.62 -8.01
C ASN A 86 7.99 -2.07 -6.54
N ASN A 87 8.63 -3.21 -6.30
CA ASN A 87 8.82 -3.75 -4.96
C ASN A 87 7.50 -4.07 -4.22
N ILE A 88 6.39 -4.33 -4.93
CA ILE A 88 5.08 -4.59 -4.29
C ILE A 88 4.77 -6.08 -4.30
N ARG A 89 4.46 -6.64 -3.14
CA ARG A 89 3.87 -7.97 -2.98
C ARG A 89 2.43 -7.83 -2.53
N MET A 90 1.52 -8.42 -3.28
CA MET A 90 0.11 -8.57 -2.90
C MET A 90 -0.18 -10.04 -2.60
N GLU A 91 -0.68 -10.31 -1.40
CA GLU A 91 -1.12 -11.61 -0.93
C GLU A 91 -2.65 -11.57 -0.84
N ILE A 92 -3.34 -12.45 -1.55
CA ILE A 92 -4.80 -12.53 -1.60
C ILE A 92 -5.20 -13.91 -1.13
N ASP A 93 -6.03 -14.00 -0.09
CA ASP A 93 -6.52 -15.29 0.36
C ASP A 93 -7.90 -15.20 1.04
N VAL A 94 -8.58 -16.33 1.13
CA VAL A 94 -9.86 -16.46 1.82
C VAL A 94 -9.64 -17.14 3.16
N ALA A 95 -9.97 -16.44 4.23
CA ALA A 95 -9.75 -16.88 5.59
C ALA A 95 -10.46 -18.19 5.92
N GLY A 96 -9.70 -19.17 6.40
CA GLY A 96 -10.25 -20.42 6.92
C GLY A 96 -10.74 -20.29 8.36
N ALA A 97 -11.52 -21.27 8.82
CA ALA A 97 -11.96 -21.34 10.22
C ALA A 97 -10.80 -21.51 11.23
N ALA A 98 -9.62 -21.95 10.78
CA ALA A 98 -8.41 -22.09 11.59
C ALA A 98 -7.58 -20.80 11.69
N ASP A 99 -7.78 -19.86 10.77
CA ASP A 99 -7.05 -18.58 10.64
C ASP A 99 -7.58 -17.49 11.60
N LEU A 100 -8.60 -17.83 12.39
CA LEU A 100 -9.35 -16.90 13.23
C LEU A 100 -8.62 -16.51 14.53
N THR A 101 -7.40 -17.00 14.75
CA THR A 101 -6.58 -16.63 15.90
C THR A 101 -5.56 -15.55 15.54
N PRO A 102 -5.70 -14.31 16.06
CA PRO A 102 -4.73 -13.25 15.84
C PRO A 102 -3.32 -13.67 16.24
N GLY A 103 -2.39 -13.57 15.30
CA GLY A 103 -0.95 -13.58 15.59
C GLY A 103 -0.45 -14.83 16.29
N ASN A 104 -0.77 -16.03 15.79
CA ASN A 104 0.09 -17.18 16.09
C ASN A 104 1.36 -17.06 15.21
N PRO A 105 2.50 -16.59 15.74
CA PRO A 105 3.71 -16.41 14.92
C PRO A 105 4.29 -17.74 14.42
N THR A 106 3.75 -18.87 14.89
CA THR A 106 4.11 -20.23 14.46
C THR A 106 3.13 -20.82 13.46
N ASP A 107 2.03 -20.13 13.17
CA ASP A 107 1.09 -20.53 12.13
C ASP A 107 1.49 -19.85 10.82
N PRO A 108 2.08 -20.59 9.86
CA PRO A 108 2.41 -20.04 8.55
C PRO A 108 1.16 -19.61 7.76
N ASP A 109 -0.02 -20.07 8.16
CA ASP A 109 -1.30 -19.78 7.53
C ASP A 109 -2.03 -18.62 8.21
N SER A 110 -1.50 -18.04 9.30
CA SER A 110 -2.17 -16.90 9.96
C SER A 110 -1.98 -15.58 9.21
N PHE A 111 -3.06 -14.85 8.93
CA PHE A 111 -2.95 -13.54 8.30
C PHE A 111 -2.16 -12.56 9.16
N ARG A 112 -1.02 -12.15 8.61
CA ARG A 112 -0.20 -11.08 9.16
C ARG A 112 -0.67 -9.75 8.58
N LEU A 113 -1.61 -9.12 9.27
CA LEU A 113 -2.04 -7.76 8.98
C LEU A 113 -0.86 -6.78 9.13
N GLY A 114 -0.94 -5.67 8.42
CA GLY A 114 0.04 -4.60 8.34
C GLY A 114 0.51 -4.08 9.69
N ASN A 115 -0.40 -3.85 10.65
CA ASN A 115 -0.01 -3.45 12.00
C ASN A 115 0.87 -4.50 12.70
N ASP A 116 0.52 -5.78 12.63
CA ASP A 116 1.31 -6.85 13.26
C ASP A 116 2.68 -6.96 12.60
N TYR A 117 2.72 -6.74 11.29
CA TYR A 117 3.93 -6.67 10.50
C TYR A 117 4.84 -5.50 10.96
N LEU A 118 4.28 -4.30 11.18
CA LEU A 118 5.03 -3.14 11.71
C LEU A 118 5.52 -3.34 13.14
N VAL A 119 4.67 -3.87 14.03
CA VAL A 119 5.05 -4.15 15.44
C VAL A 119 6.19 -5.14 15.51
N GLN A 120 6.19 -6.18 14.68
CA GLN A 120 7.32 -7.11 14.60
C GLN A 120 8.58 -6.42 14.08
N ALA A 121 8.47 -5.63 13.01
CA ALA A 121 9.61 -4.90 12.46
C ALA A 121 10.23 -3.97 13.52
N ALA A 122 9.40 -3.23 14.27
CA ALA A 122 9.84 -2.36 15.36
C ALA A 122 10.54 -3.12 16.50
N GLY A 123 10.14 -4.36 16.77
CA GLY A 123 10.80 -5.22 17.77
C GLY A 123 12.19 -5.70 17.38
N ILE A 124 12.54 -5.65 16.09
CA ILE A 124 13.83 -6.13 15.55
C ILE A 124 14.76 -4.96 15.21
N LEU A 125 14.22 -3.87 14.66
CA LEU A 125 14.98 -2.73 14.16
C LEU A 125 15.20 -1.68 15.25
N THR A 126 16.46 -1.45 15.60
CA THR A 126 16.86 -0.38 16.53
C THR A 126 16.45 0.99 15.99
N GLY A 127 15.94 1.87 16.86
CA GLY A 127 15.51 3.23 16.47
C GLY A 127 14.04 3.32 16.03
N SER A 128 13.33 2.19 15.95
CA SER A 128 11.89 2.17 15.70
C SER A 128 11.10 2.64 16.93
N GLN A 129 9.96 3.29 16.69
CA GLN A 129 9.02 3.73 17.71
C GLN A 129 7.59 3.55 17.21
N ILE A 130 6.79 2.77 17.94
CA ILE A 130 5.33 2.70 17.76
C ILE A 130 4.70 3.08 19.10
N SER A 131 3.95 4.18 19.16
CA SER A 131 3.43 4.76 20.39
C SER A 131 2.02 5.33 20.16
N ASN A 132 1.10 5.03 21.08
CA ASN A 132 -0.30 5.50 21.11
C ASN A 132 -1.08 5.37 19.79
N HIS A 133 -0.64 4.50 18.90
CA HIS A 133 -1.24 4.27 17.59
C HIS A 133 -2.63 3.60 17.71
N ASN A 134 -3.67 4.25 17.15
CA ASN A 134 -5.06 3.82 17.27
C ASN A 134 -5.51 2.89 16.13
N TYR A 135 -4.79 1.80 15.90
CA TYR A 135 -5.19 0.76 14.95
C TYR A 135 -6.37 -0.08 15.49
N ALA A 136 -7.49 -0.08 14.78
CA ALA A 136 -8.65 -0.92 15.10
C ALA A 136 -8.60 -2.22 14.29
N ARG A 137 -8.05 -3.29 14.86
CA ARG A 137 -7.93 -4.57 14.15
C ARG A 137 -9.29 -5.04 13.58
N PRO A 138 -9.40 -5.29 12.26
CA PRO A 138 -10.62 -5.82 11.67
C PRO A 138 -10.88 -7.26 12.16
N THR A 139 -12.15 -7.61 12.29
CA THR A 139 -12.56 -8.97 12.67
C THR A 139 -12.53 -9.86 11.44
N ILE A 140 -11.56 -10.75 11.34
CA ILE A 140 -11.50 -11.70 10.21
C ILE A 140 -12.32 -12.94 10.59
N GLY A 141 -13.37 -13.22 9.81
CA GLY A 141 -14.25 -14.36 9.93
C GLY A 141 -13.95 -15.46 8.91
N ASN A 142 -14.50 -16.66 9.13
CA ASN A 142 -14.35 -17.77 8.20
C ASN A 142 -15.03 -17.44 6.87
N GLY A 143 -14.25 -17.46 5.80
CA GLY A 143 -14.65 -17.15 4.43
C GLY A 143 -14.53 -15.68 4.05
N ASP A 144 -13.92 -14.84 4.89
CA ASP A 144 -13.61 -13.45 4.55
C ASP A 144 -12.43 -13.40 3.56
N LEU A 145 -12.43 -12.45 2.64
CA LEU A 145 -11.29 -12.21 1.76
C LEU A 145 -10.32 -11.26 2.46
N VAL A 146 -9.06 -11.65 2.53
CA VAL A 146 -7.98 -10.81 3.03
C VAL A 146 -6.99 -10.55 1.90
N ILE A 147 -6.71 -9.27 1.67
CA ILE A 147 -5.68 -8.82 0.74
C ILE A 147 -4.67 -8.02 1.55
N SER A 148 -3.41 -8.44 1.51
CA SER A 148 -2.31 -7.75 2.17
C SER A 148 -1.31 -7.30 1.10
N ILE A 149 -0.95 -6.03 1.12
CA ILE A 149 0.03 -5.42 0.25
C ILE A 149 1.22 -4.99 1.10
N LYS A 150 2.41 -5.46 0.73
CA LYS A 150 3.68 -5.24 1.45
C LYS A 150 4.79 -5.03 0.44
N SER A 151 5.98 -4.66 0.91
CA SER A 151 7.15 -4.65 0.03
C SER A 151 7.72 -6.05 -0.20
N ILE A 152 8.32 -6.32 -1.37
CA ILE A 152 9.01 -7.59 -1.66
C ILE A 152 10.35 -7.66 -0.89
N ASN A 153 11.09 -6.56 -0.93
CA ASN A 153 12.42 -6.42 -0.36
C ASN A 153 12.45 -5.34 0.73
N LEU A 154 13.37 -5.53 1.67
CA LEU A 154 13.78 -4.53 2.66
C LEU A 154 14.91 -3.70 2.04
N ILE A 155 14.61 -2.50 1.55
CA ILE A 155 15.66 -1.54 1.18
C ILE A 155 15.82 -0.58 2.36
N GLY A 156 17.06 -0.33 2.79
CA GLY A 156 17.34 0.65 3.86
C GLY A 156 16.85 0.30 5.26
N GLY A 157 16.34 -0.92 5.48
CA GLY A 157 15.79 -1.34 6.78
C GLY A 157 14.31 -1.01 6.98
N ILE A 158 13.60 -0.52 5.94
CA ILE A 158 12.16 -0.31 5.97
C ILE A 158 11.50 -1.18 4.89
N GLN A 159 10.34 -1.77 5.19
CA GLN A 159 9.51 -2.49 4.21
C GLN A 159 8.50 -1.53 3.59
N THR A 160 8.99 -0.66 2.71
CA THR A 160 8.13 0.29 2.00
C THR A 160 8.27 0.16 0.50
N VAL A 161 7.17 0.49 -0.18
CA VAL A 161 7.07 0.70 -1.62
C VAL A 161 7.20 2.20 -1.85
N ASP A 162 8.17 2.63 -2.63
CA ASP A 162 8.23 4.04 -3.04
C ASP A 162 7.19 4.31 -4.13
N TYR A 163 6.54 5.47 -4.05
CA TYR A 163 5.54 5.87 -5.02
C TYR A 163 5.63 7.38 -5.30
N GLY A 164 5.20 7.76 -6.48
CA GLY A 164 5.00 9.13 -6.91
C GLY A 164 3.62 9.27 -7.57
N LEU A 165 2.90 10.31 -7.20
CA LEU A 165 1.63 10.70 -7.81
C LEU A 165 1.78 12.11 -8.40
N GLN A 166 1.44 12.24 -9.67
CA GLN A 166 1.37 13.52 -10.37
C GLN A 166 -0.05 13.71 -10.87
N ILE A 167 -0.59 14.92 -10.68
CA ILE A 167 -1.85 15.35 -11.30
C ILE A 167 -1.57 16.70 -11.94
N GLY A 168 -1.68 16.77 -13.26
CA GLY A 168 -1.47 18.00 -14.01
C GLY A 168 -2.46 19.09 -13.58
N SER A 169 -3.75 18.77 -13.51
CA SER A 169 -4.74 19.72 -13.01
C SER A 169 -6.05 19.10 -12.51
N VAL A 170 -6.75 19.83 -11.64
CA VAL A 170 -8.15 19.58 -11.29
C VAL A 170 -8.96 20.80 -11.68
N LYS A 171 -9.98 20.63 -12.53
CA LYS A 171 -10.71 21.73 -13.17
C LYS A 171 -12.21 21.60 -13.04
N LEU A 172 -12.89 22.75 -13.06
CA LEU A 172 -14.32 22.85 -13.31
C LEU A 172 -14.57 23.22 -14.77
N GLY A 173 -15.58 22.62 -15.40
CA GLY A 173 -16.00 22.93 -16.76
C GLY A 173 -17.51 23.14 -16.91
N ASP A 174 -17.90 23.86 -17.97
CA ASP A 174 -19.29 24.07 -18.32
C ASP A 174 -19.94 22.80 -18.92
N SER A 175 -21.26 22.67 -18.80
CA SER A 175 -22.01 21.49 -19.30
C SER A 175 -21.95 21.25 -20.81
N ASN A 176 -21.52 22.25 -21.59
CA ASN A 176 -21.40 22.14 -23.05
C ASN A 176 -20.02 21.64 -23.51
N GLN A 177 -19.11 21.34 -22.58
CA GLN A 177 -17.77 20.86 -22.90
C GLN A 177 -17.77 19.37 -23.25
N THR A 178 -16.67 18.94 -23.86
CA THR A 178 -16.48 17.57 -24.32
C THR A 178 -15.55 16.83 -23.37
N ILE A 179 -15.94 15.61 -22.98
CA ILE A 179 -15.09 14.71 -22.19
C ILE A 179 -13.76 14.48 -22.93
N GLY A 180 -12.66 14.59 -22.20
CA GLY A 180 -11.27 14.60 -22.68
C GLY A 180 -10.76 15.99 -23.06
N GLN A 181 -11.60 17.03 -22.96
CA GLN A 181 -11.29 18.41 -23.34
C GLN A 181 -11.95 19.42 -22.39
N ILE A 182 -11.99 19.10 -21.09
CA ILE A 182 -12.58 19.98 -20.09
C ILE A 182 -11.60 21.12 -19.76
N ASP A 183 -12.08 22.36 -19.77
CA ASP A 183 -11.32 23.57 -19.53
C ASP A 183 -12.15 24.59 -18.71
N GLY A 184 -11.51 25.41 -17.87
CA GLY A 184 -12.22 26.35 -17.02
C GLY A 184 -11.44 26.70 -15.75
N THR A 185 -12.14 26.80 -14.61
CA THR A 185 -11.49 27.17 -13.35
C THR A 185 -10.60 26.03 -12.87
N GLU A 186 -9.30 26.30 -12.76
CA GLU A 186 -8.33 25.38 -12.20
C GLU A 186 -8.28 25.47 -10.68
N LEU A 187 -8.74 24.40 -10.04
CA LEU A 187 -8.78 24.26 -8.58
C LEU A 187 -7.42 23.86 -8.03
N ILE A 188 -6.74 22.94 -8.71
CA ILE A 188 -5.40 22.45 -8.37
C ILE A 188 -4.59 22.41 -9.67
N SER A 189 -3.32 22.82 -9.61
CA SER A 189 -2.38 22.59 -10.70
C SER A 189 -1.08 21.98 -10.21
N ASP A 190 -0.43 21.20 -11.07
CA ASP A 190 0.89 20.61 -10.84
C ASP A 190 1.03 19.94 -9.46
N LEU A 191 0.00 19.20 -9.02
CA LEU A 191 0.07 18.46 -7.77
C LEU A 191 1.08 17.33 -7.97
N ASN A 192 2.17 17.40 -7.24
CA ASN A 192 3.21 16.40 -7.22
C ASN A 192 3.34 15.90 -5.78
N LEU A 193 3.35 14.59 -5.63
CA LEU A 193 3.49 13.89 -4.38
C LEU A 193 4.48 12.74 -4.58
N ALA A 194 5.35 12.53 -3.60
CA ALA A 194 6.17 11.33 -3.51
C ALA A 194 6.19 10.83 -2.08
N GLY A 195 6.40 9.53 -1.89
CA GLY A 195 6.51 8.98 -0.56
C GLY A 195 6.72 7.49 -0.54
N PHE A 196 6.50 6.92 0.63
CA PHE A 196 6.63 5.51 0.92
C PHE A 196 5.30 4.96 1.41
N LEU A 197 4.82 3.92 0.73
CA LEU A 197 3.68 3.13 1.15
C LEU A 197 4.21 2.00 2.03
N GLY A 198 3.75 1.96 3.28
CA GLY A 198 3.93 0.83 4.17
C GLY A 198 2.96 -0.31 3.84
N PRO A 199 2.63 -1.17 4.81
CA PRO A 199 1.63 -2.20 4.60
C PRO A 199 0.24 -1.61 4.32
N VAL A 200 -0.51 -2.29 3.46
CA VAL A 200 -1.94 -2.03 3.24
C VAL A 200 -2.70 -3.35 3.39
N ASP A 201 -3.77 -3.34 4.17
CA ASP A 201 -4.68 -4.46 4.31
C ASP A 201 -6.06 -4.08 3.79
N ILE A 202 -6.70 -5.01 3.08
CA ILE A 202 -8.11 -4.94 2.70
C ILE A 202 -8.76 -6.22 3.18
N VAL A 203 -9.78 -6.10 4.02
CA VAL A 203 -10.59 -7.23 4.49
C VAL A 203 -12.01 -7.06 3.98
N VAL A 204 -12.49 -8.00 3.18
CA VAL A 204 -13.88 -8.04 2.72
C VAL A 204 -14.60 -9.12 3.52
N HIS A 205 -15.59 -8.70 4.29
CA HIS A 205 -16.37 -9.58 5.12
C HIS A 205 -17.45 -10.29 4.31
N ASN A 206 -17.59 -11.59 4.53
CA ASN A 206 -18.62 -12.39 3.86
C ASN A 206 -19.99 -12.37 4.57
N SER A 207 -20.09 -11.70 5.72
CA SER A 207 -21.24 -11.80 6.61
C SER A 207 -21.95 -10.47 6.92
N ASP A 208 -21.27 -9.33 6.78
CA ASP A 208 -21.84 -8.00 6.99
C ASP A 208 -21.78 -7.08 5.75
N ASP A 209 -21.31 -7.61 4.61
CA ASP A 209 -21.15 -6.91 3.34
C ASP A 209 -20.25 -5.65 3.44
N GLY A 210 -19.35 -5.60 4.42
CA GLY A 210 -18.39 -4.53 4.65
C GLY A 210 -17.00 -4.82 4.07
N VAL A 211 -16.28 -3.74 3.78
CA VAL A 211 -14.85 -3.75 3.43
C VAL A 211 -14.11 -2.88 4.44
N ASN A 212 -13.15 -3.43 5.16
CA ASN A 212 -12.18 -2.66 5.93
C ASN A 212 -10.92 -2.44 5.08
N ILE A 213 -10.40 -1.21 5.08
CA ILE A 213 -9.16 -0.83 4.41
C ILE A 213 -8.28 -0.17 5.45
N SER A 214 -7.03 -0.63 5.60
CA SER A 214 -6.04 -0.08 6.52
C SER A 214 -4.76 0.17 5.74
N ALA A 215 -4.23 1.38 5.76
CA ALA A 215 -3.03 1.74 5.00
C ALA A 215 -2.08 2.60 5.84
N TYR A 216 -0.79 2.29 5.74
CA TYR A 216 0.28 3.09 6.29
C TYR A 216 1.04 3.75 5.16
N PHE A 217 1.33 5.05 5.28
CA PHE A 217 2.05 5.79 4.25
C PHE A 217 2.70 7.04 4.83
N ASN A 218 3.69 7.57 4.13
CA ASN A 218 4.07 8.96 4.23
C ASN A 218 4.06 9.59 2.84
N ALA A 219 4.12 10.91 2.82
CA ALA A 219 4.00 11.68 1.59
C ALA A 219 4.66 13.04 1.78
N GLU A 220 5.38 13.51 0.78
CA GLU A 220 5.79 14.90 0.65
C GLU A 220 5.45 15.41 -0.75
N GLY A 221 5.25 16.71 -0.89
CA GLY A 221 4.84 17.26 -2.18
C GLY A 221 4.60 18.74 -2.17
N SER A 222 4.01 19.21 -3.27
CA SER A 222 3.56 20.60 -3.41
C SER A 222 2.10 20.65 -3.83
N LEU A 223 1.38 21.60 -3.27
CA LEU A 223 0.01 21.91 -3.58
C LEU A 223 -0.08 23.34 -4.09
N ASN A 224 -0.57 23.52 -5.31
CA ASN A 224 -0.87 24.82 -5.89
C ASN A 224 -2.38 24.95 -6.12
N LEU A 225 -2.96 26.05 -5.67
CA LEU A 225 -4.38 26.38 -5.74
C LEU A 225 -4.55 27.69 -6.53
N PRO A 226 -4.51 27.64 -7.89
CA PRO A 226 -4.47 28.84 -8.72
C PRO A 226 -5.67 29.77 -8.52
N PHE A 227 -6.87 29.21 -8.32
CA PHE A 227 -8.10 29.98 -8.10
C PHE A 227 -8.07 30.86 -6.84
N MET A 228 -7.24 30.52 -5.84
CA MET A 228 -7.01 31.33 -4.63
C MET A 228 -5.67 32.04 -4.63
N ASN A 229 -4.81 31.76 -5.62
CA ASN A 229 -3.43 32.22 -5.66
C ASN A 229 -2.66 31.82 -4.39
N VAL A 230 -2.82 30.55 -3.98
CA VAL A 230 -2.18 29.97 -2.80
C VAL A 230 -1.34 28.77 -3.22
N SER A 231 -0.13 28.66 -2.68
CA SER A 231 0.66 27.43 -2.79
C SER A 231 1.31 27.08 -1.46
N THR A 232 1.64 25.81 -1.28
CA THR A 232 2.38 25.30 -0.12
C THR A 232 3.13 24.03 -0.51
N GLU A 233 4.27 23.81 0.11
CA GLU A 233 4.84 22.46 0.23
C GLU A 233 4.11 21.75 1.37
N PHE A 234 3.98 20.43 1.30
CA PHE A 234 3.37 19.67 2.37
C PHE A 234 4.10 18.36 2.64
N THR A 235 4.04 17.92 3.90
CA THR A 235 4.53 16.63 4.34
C THR A 235 3.48 15.96 5.23
N ILE A 236 3.24 14.67 5.02
CA ILE A 236 2.38 13.81 5.83
C ILE A 236 3.25 12.69 6.36
N HIS A 237 3.34 12.59 7.68
CA HIS A 237 4.22 11.65 8.38
C HIS A 237 3.65 11.37 9.78
N ASN A 238 4.38 10.71 10.69
CA ASN A 238 3.92 10.50 12.06
C ASN A 238 5.10 10.29 13.03
N SER A 239 5.99 11.30 13.11
CA SER A 239 7.28 11.21 13.81
C SER A 239 7.37 12.07 15.06
N ARG A 240 6.38 12.91 15.33
CA ARG A 240 6.37 13.86 16.44
C ARG A 240 5.15 13.63 17.33
N GLY A 241 5.19 14.20 18.52
CA GLY A 241 4.06 14.13 19.45
C GLY A 241 3.94 12.82 20.20
N ASP A 242 2.73 12.53 20.66
CA ASP A 242 2.40 11.37 21.48
C ASP A 242 2.11 10.12 20.63
N THR A 243 1.66 10.30 19.39
CA THR A 243 1.32 9.26 18.42
C THR A 243 2.44 9.14 17.40
N VAL A 244 3.18 8.04 17.43
CA VAL A 244 4.33 7.83 16.54
C VAL A 244 4.25 6.45 15.93
N VAL A 245 4.44 6.37 14.62
CA VAL A 245 4.61 5.09 13.90
C VAL A 245 5.82 5.25 13.00
N ALA A 246 6.99 4.81 13.47
CA ALA A 246 8.25 4.98 12.77
C ALA A 246 9.13 3.73 12.89
N ILE A 247 9.76 3.33 11.78
CA ILE A 247 10.53 2.09 11.68
C ILE A 247 11.99 2.42 11.33
N GLY A 248 12.93 2.00 12.17
CA GLY A 248 14.37 2.21 11.99
C GLY A 248 14.87 3.60 12.41
N ALA A 249 14.11 4.66 12.16
CA ALA A 249 14.40 6.01 12.65
C ALA A 249 13.11 6.79 12.92
N VAL A 250 13.18 7.83 13.75
CA VAL A 250 12.05 8.71 14.06
C VAL A 250 12.25 10.03 13.32
N ASP A 251 11.90 10.02 12.03
CA ASP A 251 11.91 11.17 11.13
C ASP A 251 10.78 11.08 10.09
N GLU A 252 10.62 12.09 9.26
CA GLU A 252 9.55 12.18 8.25
C GLU A 252 9.60 11.03 7.24
N GLY A 253 10.80 10.65 6.77
CA GLY A 253 10.98 9.61 5.76
C GLY A 253 10.80 8.18 6.27
N HIS A 254 10.95 7.96 7.58
CA HIS A 254 10.83 6.64 8.23
C HIS A 254 9.55 6.45 9.05
N SER A 255 8.78 7.52 9.25
CA SER A 255 7.47 7.46 9.90
C SER A 255 6.33 7.36 8.91
N LEU A 256 5.22 6.78 9.34
CA LEU A 256 4.06 6.49 8.52
C LEU A 256 2.81 7.04 9.22
N ALA A 257 2.09 7.92 8.54
CA ALA A 257 0.69 8.17 8.85
C ALA A 257 -0.13 6.89 8.65
N HIS A 258 -1.29 6.84 9.29
CA HIS A 258 -2.20 5.70 9.21
C HIS A 258 -3.60 6.17 8.86
N VAL A 259 -4.22 5.48 7.91
CA VAL A 259 -5.63 5.63 7.59
C VAL A 259 -6.32 4.28 7.67
N GLN A 260 -7.49 4.25 8.30
CA GLN A 260 -8.36 3.09 8.35
C GLN A 260 -9.80 3.48 8.05
N MET A 261 -10.44 2.75 7.15
CA MET A 261 -11.76 3.05 6.64
C MET A 261 -12.62 1.80 6.54
N ASN A 262 -13.93 1.98 6.72
CA ASN A 262 -14.94 1.00 6.36
C ASN A 262 -15.76 1.50 5.18
N VAL A 263 -15.91 0.64 4.18
CA VAL A 263 -16.86 0.84 3.09
C VAL A 263 -17.96 -0.18 3.27
N SER A 264 -19.21 0.28 3.37
CA SER A 264 -20.34 -0.62 3.57
C SER A 264 -21.62 -0.03 2.96
N ARG A 265 -22.72 -0.77 3.04
CA ARG A 265 -24.04 -0.23 2.68
C ARG A 265 -24.52 0.74 3.75
N GLY A 266 -24.81 1.97 3.34
CA GLY A 266 -25.54 2.93 4.16
C GLY A 266 -27.06 2.71 4.09
N THR A 267 -27.79 3.47 4.90
CA THR A 267 -29.24 3.63 4.83
C THR A 267 -29.74 4.21 3.50
N GLN A 268 -29.03 5.21 2.96
CA GLN A 268 -29.39 6.01 1.78
C GLN A 268 -28.47 5.74 0.57
N GLY A 269 -27.31 5.12 0.79
CA GLY A 269 -26.33 4.91 -0.28
C GLY A 269 -25.09 4.12 0.17
N LEU A 270 -23.91 4.61 -0.20
CA LEU A 270 -22.63 4.02 0.18
C LEU A 270 -22.15 4.65 1.49
N ALA A 271 -21.98 3.85 2.54
CA ALA A 271 -21.31 4.29 3.74
C ALA A 271 -19.79 4.23 3.54
N PHE A 272 -19.11 5.31 3.88
CA PHE A 272 -17.67 5.45 3.78
C PHE A 272 -17.17 6.05 5.10
N ASP A 273 -16.95 5.19 6.09
CA ASP A 273 -16.65 5.61 7.45
C ASP A 273 -15.15 5.62 7.68
N LEU A 274 -14.60 6.79 7.98
CA LEU A 274 -13.23 6.94 8.44
C LEU A 274 -13.17 6.46 9.91
N GLN A 275 -12.65 5.26 10.12
CA GLN A 275 -12.45 4.73 11.46
C GLN A 275 -11.34 5.46 12.19
N ASN A 276 -10.25 5.77 11.48
CA ASN A 276 -9.08 6.41 12.04
C ASN A 276 -8.26 7.06 10.93
N PHE A 277 -7.86 8.32 11.11
CA PHE A 277 -6.75 8.93 10.39
C PHE A 277 -5.82 9.57 11.40
N GLU A 278 -4.58 9.10 11.44
CA GLU A 278 -3.53 9.57 12.33
C GLU A 278 -2.34 10.06 11.53
N ALA A 279 -1.95 11.32 11.73
CA ALA A 279 -0.80 11.90 11.06
C ALA A 279 -0.27 13.14 11.80
N ASP A 280 1.00 13.43 11.54
CA ASP A 280 1.53 14.78 11.52
C ASP A 280 1.37 15.35 10.11
N ILE A 281 1.01 16.63 10.00
CA ILE A 281 0.93 17.35 8.73
C ILE A 281 1.70 18.65 8.82
N ASP A 282 2.66 18.82 7.90
CA ASP A 282 3.42 20.04 7.73
C ASP A 282 2.99 20.72 6.45
N LEU A 283 2.76 22.03 6.54
CA LEU A 283 2.56 22.91 5.42
C LEU A 283 3.68 23.95 5.45
N ASN A 284 4.68 23.77 4.60
CA ASN A 284 5.85 24.63 4.55
C ASN A 284 5.75 25.61 3.39
N ASN A 285 6.44 26.73 3.51
CA ASN A 285 6.59 27.69 2.42
C ASN A 285 5.22 28.18 1.88
N ILE A 286 4.25 28.42 2.77
CA ILE A 286 2.91 28.85 2.38
C ILE A 286 3.00 30.22 1.70
N THR A 287 2.43 30.36 0.50
CA THR A 287 2.34 31.63 -0.23
C THR A 287 0.88 32.03 -0.47
N MET A 288 0.62 33.33 -0.45
CA MET A 288 -0.65 33.93 -0.86
C MET A 288 -0.32 35.07 -1.82
N GLY A 289 -0.38 34.81 -3.13
CA GLY A 289 0.20 35.68 -4.15
C GLY A 289 1.66 35.35 -4.44
N ALA A 290 2.43 36.38 -4.80
CA ALA A 290 3.87 36.22 -5.02
C ALA A 290 4.64 36.29 -3.69
N SER A 291 5.84 35.71 -3.69
CA SER A 291 6.82 35.69 -2.59
C SER A 291 6.93 37.02 -1.81
N PRO A 292 7.29 36.99 -0.52
CA PRO A 292 7.81 35.84 0.24
C PRO A 292 6.71 34.93 0.79
N SER A 293 7.11 33.73 1.24
CA SER A 293 6.24 32.89 2.07
C SER A 293 5.78 33.63 3.33
N ILE A 294 4.56 33.33 3.76
CA ILE A 294 3.97 33.84 5.01
C ILE A 294 4.31 32.99 6.24
N GLY A 295 5.06 31.91 6.04
CA GLY A 295 5.51 30.99 7.08
C GLY A 295 5.06 29.56 6.83
N ASP A 296 5.11 28.78 7.92
CA ASP A 296 4.80 27.36 7.94
C ASP A 296 3.70 27.08 8.98
N LEU A 297 2.93 26.02 8.75
CA LEU A 297 1.96 25.47 9.70
C LEU A 297 2.31 24.01 10.00
N TYR A 298 2.41 23.68 11.29
CA TYR A 298 2.69 22.33 11.76
C TYR A 298 1.48 21.83 12.54
N ILE A 299 0.95 20.68 12.14
CA ILE A 299 -0.13 19.96 12.82
C ILE A 299 0.50 18.68 13.35
N THR A 300 0.46 18.49 14.68
CA THR A 300 1.02 17.32 15.36
C THR A 300 -0.09 16.53 16.02
N ASP A 301 -0.02 15.20 15.97
CA ASP A 301 -1.01 14.29 16.54
C ASP A 301 -2.44 14.51 16.00
N LEU A 302 -2.58 14.76 14.68
CA LEU A 302 -3.91 14.83 14.08
C LEU A 302 -4.56 13.45 14.17
N HIS A 303 -5.68 13.36 14.88
CA HIS A 303 -6.54 12.19 14.90
C HIS A 303 -7.94 12.55 14.40
N MET A 304 -8.42 11.85 13.38
CA MET A 304 -9.74 12.06 12.80
C MET A 304 -10.54 10.76 12.70
N THR A 305 -11.84 10.87 12.97
CA THR A 305 -12.84 9.84 12.71
C THR A 305 -14.04 10.51 12.06
N ALA A 306 -14.72 9.81 11.16
CA ALA A 306 -15.92 10.34 10.50
C ALA A 306 -16.84 9.21 10.10
N GLN A 307 -18.15 9.43 10.23
CA GLN A 307 -19.17 8.59 9.61
C GLN A 307 -19.72 9.33 8.41
N THR A 308 -19.69 8.72 7.24
CA THR A 308 -20.15 9.39 6.02
C THR A 308 -21.03 8.48 5.19
N GLU A 309 -21.98 9.10 4.50
CA GLU A 309 -22.91 8.41 3.62
C GLU A 309 -23.01 9.20 2.32
N ILE A 310 -22.67 8.54 1.21
CA ILE A 310 -22.67 9.10 -0.14
C ILE A 310 -23.93 8.62 -0.86
N TYR A 311 -24.78 9.56 -1.27
CA TYR A 311 -26.03 9.28 -1.97
C TYR A 311 -26.34 10.39 -2.99
N GLY A 312 -27.04 10.03 -4.07
CA GLY A 312 -27.50 10.97 -5.08
C GLY A 312 -28.70 11.79 -4.60
N HIS A 313 -28.90 12.97 -5.18
CA HIS A 313 -30.06 13.84 -4.97
C HIS A 313 -30.75 14.18 -6.28
#